data_AF-A0A958Z969-F1
#
_entry.id   AF-A0A958Z969-F1
#
_cell.length_a   1.000
_cell.length_b   1.000
_cell.length_c   1.000
_cell.angle_alpha   90.00
_cell.angle_beta   90.00
_cell.angle_gamma   90.00
#
_symmetry.space_group_name_H-M   'P 1'
#
loop_
_entity.id
_entity.type
_entity.pdbx_description
1 polymer ?
#
loop_
_entity_poly.entity_id
_entity_poly.type
_entity_poly.pdbx_seq_one_letter_code
_entity_poly.pdbx_strand_id
1 'polypeptide(L)'
;HGVKGDKKLVYKTDVVKKYPAYPIYEGERFVPLGYLYQLIDQDYKLLPQNKVYCIVEYMQDGSSMNMLKQYRRHPNGFAFTRKSSMVLGKTFVDRFKNAIHYVSCSMFTRNASFLKESPKKLLTILAIPFGV
;
A
#
# COMPACT_ATOMS: atom_id res chain seq x y z
N HIS A 1 -5.53 -14.78 -16.33
CA HIS A 1 -6.51 -14.03 -17.15
C HIS A 1 -5.91 -13.17 -18.29
N GLY A 2 -4.59 -13.08 -18.51
CA GLY A 2 -4.03 -12.56 -19.78
C GLY A 2 -4.37 -11.11 -20.17
N VAL A 3 -4.97 -10.31 -19.27
CA VAL A 3 -5.45 -8.95 -19.57
C VAL A 3 -4.28 -7.96 -19.59
N LYS A 4 -4.03 -7.33 -20.73
CA LYS A 4 -2.96 -6.33 -20.93
C LYS A 4 -3.48 -4.89 -20.74
N GLY A 5 -2.57 -3.93 -20.58
CA GLY A 5 -2.86 -2.50 -20.44
C GLY A 5 -3.27 -2.06 -19.03
N ASP A 6 -3.51 -0.76 -18.85
CA ASP A 6 -3.95 -0.18 -17.58
C ASP A 6 -5.41 -0.50 -17.26
N LYS A 7 -5.76 -0.50 -15.98
CA LYS A 7 -7.13 -0.71 -15.50
C LYS A 7 -7.57 0.50 -14.69
N LYS A 8 -8.75 1.02 -15.01
CA LYS A 8 -9.40 2.08 -14.22
C LYS A 8 -10.35 1.43 -13.20
N LEU A 9 -10.09 1.66 -11.92
CA LEU A 9 -11.01 1.28 -10.85
C LEU A 9 -12.07 2.38 -10.70
N VAL A 10 -13.34 1.98 -10.65
CA VAL A 10 -14.49 2.87 -10.45
C VAL A 10 -15.29 2.32 -9.27
N TYR A 11 -15.45 3.14 -8.23
CA TYR A 11 -16.17 2.79 -7.02
C TYR A 11 -17.38 3.69 -6.84
N LYS A 12 -18.44 3.15 -6.23
CA LYS A 12 -19.58 3.97 -5.79
C LYS A 12 -19.15 4.81 -4.60
N THR A 13 -19.45 6.11 -4.63
CA THR A 13 -19.12 7.04 -3.54
C THR A 13 -19.66 6.59 -2.19
N ASP A 14 -20.90 6.08 -2.15
CA ASP A 14 -21.53 5.60 -0.91
C ASP A 14 -20.88 4.34 -0.36
N VAL A 15 -20.18 3.56 -1.18
CA VAL A 15 -19.37 2.43 -0.71
C VAL A 15 -18.07 2.96 -0.13
N VAL A 16 -17.36 3.84 -0.84
CA VAL A 16 -16.09 4.41 -0.38
C VAL A 16 -16.22 5.09 0.98
N LYS A 17 -17.29 5.85 1.19
CA LYS A 17 -17.56 6.56 2.46
C LYS A 17 -17.74 5.65 3.69
N LYS A 18 -17.92 4.34 3.50
CA LYS A 18 -18.04 3.37 4.61
C LYS A 18 -16.68 2.95 5.18
N TYR A 19 -15.59 3.25 4.48
CA TYR A 19 -14.24 2.84 4.85
C TYR A 19 -13.47 4.00 5.48
N PRO A 20 -12.46 3.70 6.32
CA PRO A 20 -11.68 4.74 6.98
C PRO A 20 -10.97 5.65 5.96
N ALA A 21 -10.91 6.94 6.30
CA ALA A 21 -10.11 7.89 5.56
C ALA A 21 -8.61 7.52 5.65
N TYR A 22 -7.84 7.99 4.67
CA TYR A 22 -6.38 7.84 4.72
C TYR A 22 -5.83 8.62 5.92
N PRO A 23 -4.85 8.04 6.64
CA PRO A 23 -4.18 8.76 7.72
C PRO A 23 -3.39 9.94 7.16
N ILE A 24 -3.25 10.98 7.98
CA ILE A 24 -2.42 12.15 7.70
C ILE A 24 -1.19 12.07 8.60
N TYR A 25 -0.01 12.19 8.01
CA TYR A 25 1.26 12.21 8.72
C TYR A 25 1.92 13.56 8.51
N GLU A 26 2.39 14.19 9.58
CA GLU A 26 3.07 15.48 9.50
C GLU A 26 4.33 15.38 8.61
N GLY A 27 4.50 16.35 7.71
CA GLY A 27 5.60 16.35 6.74
C GLY A 27 5.43 15.41 5.54
N GLU A 28 4.39 14.57 5.52
CA GLU A 28 4.09 13.64 4.42
C GLU A 28 2.83 14.05 3.67
N ARG A 29 2.81 13.83 2.35
CA ARG A 29 1.67 14.19 1.48
C ARG A 29 1.09 12.99 0.73
N PHE A 30 1.58 11.78 0.99
CA PHE A 30 1.23 10.61 0.21
C PHE A 30 1.10 9.36 1.09
N VAL A 31 0.01 8.62 0.87
CA VAL A 31 -0.20 7.27 1.38
C VAL A 31 -0.57 6.38 0.19
N PRO A 32 0.01 5.18 0.04
CA PRO A 32 -0.31 4.30 -1.09
C PRO A 32 -1.81 4.03 -1.25
N LEU A 33 -2.34 4.35 -2.42
CA LEU A 33 -3.78 4.31 -2.73
C LEU A 33 -4.39 2.91 -2.62
N GLY A 34 -3.58 1.85 -2.77
CA GLY A 34 -4.05 0.46 -2.69
C GLY A 34 -4.73 0.09 -1.37
N TYR A 35 -4.46 0.81 -0.28
CA TYR A 35 -5.04 0.54 1.05
C TYR A 35 -6.57 0.51 1.04
N LEU A 36 -7.21 1.56 0.54
CA LEU A 36 -8.66 1.66 0.49
C LEU A 36 -9.27 0.50 -0.33
N TYR A 37 -8.65 0.18 -1.46
CA TYR A 37 -9.10 -0.88 -2.35
C TYR A 37 -9.00 -2.25 -1.68
N GLN A 38 -7.91 -2.52 -0.95
CA GLN A 38 -7.74 -3.77 -0.20
C GLN A 38 -8.83 -3.97 0.86
N LEU A 39 -9.28 -2.89 1.51
CA LEU A 39 -10.37 -2.96 2.47
C LEU A 39 -11.71 -3.22 1.77
N ILE A 40 -12.00 -2.49 0.68
CA ILE A 40 -13.24 -2.67 -0.08
C ILE A 40 -13.36 -4.10 -0.64
N ASP A 41 -12.23 -4.67 -1.08
CA ASP A 41 -12.15 -6.03 -1.61
C ASP A 41 -12.46 -7.13 -0.58
N GLN A 42 -12.56 -6.80 0.71
CA GLN A 42 -12.98 -7.77 1.73
C GLN A 42 -14.49 -8.02 1.69
N ASP A 43 -15.27 -6.98 1.38
CA ASP A 43 -16.73 -7.03 1.45
C ASP A 43 -17.39 -7.06 0.06
N TYR A 44 -16.65 -6.66 -0.99
CA TYR A 44 -17.17 -6.51 -2.34
C TYR A 44 -16.28 -7.20 -3.38
N LYS A 45 -16.87 -7.48 -4.55
CA LYS A 45 -16.14 -7.96 -5.73
C LYS A 45 -16.19 -6.90 -6.82
N LEU A 46 -15.06 -6.67 -7.48
CA LEU A 46 -15.00 -5.83 -8.66
C LEU A 46 -15.55 -6.59 -9.88
N LEU A 47 -16.47 -5.96 -10.61
CA LEU A 47 -16.98 -6.47 -11.87
C LEU A 47 -16.08 -5.99 -13.03
N PRO A 48 -15.54 -6.90 -13.85
CA PRO A 48 -14.75 -6.52 -15.01
C PRO A 48 -15.66 -5.95 -16.09
N GLN A 49 -15.27 -4.81 -16.66
CA GLN A 49 -16.03 -4.17 -17.74
C GLN A 49 -15.09 -3.59 -18.79
N ASN A 50 -15.33 -3.96 -20.05
CA ASN A 50 -14.55 -3.49 -21.19
C ASN A 50 -15.14 -2.17 -21.74
N LYS A 51 -15.06 -1.10 -20.95
CA LYS A 51 -15.44 0.26 -21.35
C LYS A 51 -14.32 1.24 -21.01
N VAL A 52 -14.14 2.25 -21.84
CA VAL A 52 -13.19 3.34 -21.60
C VAL A 52 -13.80 4.31 -20.59
N TYR A 53 -13.22 4.36 -19.40
CA TYR A 53 -13.67 5.25 -18.32
C TYR A 53 -12.87 6.54 -18.20
N CYS A 54 -11.62 6.54 -18.64
CA CYS A 54 -10.71 7.66 -18.47
C CYS A 54 -9.58 7.53 -19.50
N ILE A 55 -9.26 8.64 -20.16
CA ILE A 55 -8.07 8.77 -21.00
C ILE A 55 -7.09 9.59 -20.18
N VAL A 56 -5.87 9.08 -20.01
CA VAL A 56 -4.80 9.74 -19.25
C VAL A 56 -3.56 9.85 -20.11
N GLU A 57 -2.80 10.91 -19.87
CA GLU A 57 -1.48 11.10 -20.46
C GLU A 57 -0.40 10.56 -19.51
N TYR A 58 0.57 9.82 -20.04
CA TYR A 58 1.70 9.36 -19.24
C TYR A 58 2.74 10.45 -19.12
N MET A 59 3.11 10.78 -17.88
CA MET A 59 4.19 11.72 -17.59
C MET A 59 5.53 11.00 -17.44
N GLN A 60 6.59 11.58 -17.99
CA GLN A 60 7.95 11.03 -17.91
C GLN A 60 8.50 11.00 -16.48
N ASP A 61 8.07 11.92 -15.62
CA ASP A 61 8.47 12.05 -14.22
C ASP A 61 7.42 11.48 -13.23
N GLY A 62 6.59 10.55 -13.69
CA GLY A 62 5.53 9.95 -12.89
C GLY A 62 5.98 9.22 -11.62
N SER A 63 5.01 8.86 -10.77
CA SER A 63 5.26 8.20 -9.48
C SER A 63 6.06 6.90 -9.60
N SER A 64 5.88 6.15 -10.70
CA SER A 64 6.63 4.91 -10.96
C SER A 64 8.13 5.15 -11.08
N MET A 65 8.55 6.21 -11.78
CA MET A 65 9.98 6.57 -11.93
C MET A 65 10.59 7.09 -10.63
N ASN A 66 9.76 7.61 -9.72
CA ASN A 66 10.18 8.23 -8.48
C ASN A 66 9.96 7.37 -7.23
N MET A 67 9.67 6.07 -7.38
CA MET A 67 9.20 5.22 -6.26
C MET A 67 10.15 5.21 -5.06
N LEU A 68 11.47 5.10 -5.28
CA LEU A 68 12.46 5.14 -4.20
C LEU A 68 12.46 6.47 -3.44
N LYS A 69 12.29 7.58 -4.17
CA LYS A 69 12.14 8.92 -3.57
C LYS A 69 10.86 9.02 -2.77
N GLN A 70 9.77 8.38 -3.21
CA GLN A 70 8.51 8.33 -2.48
C GLN A 70 8.63 7.59 -1.15
N TYR A 71 9.31 6.45 -1.10
CA TYR A 71 9.55 5.72 0.17
C TYR A 71 10.28 6.57 1.20
N ARG A 72 11.28 7.36 0.78
CA ARG A 72 12.06 8.23 1.68
C ARG A 72 11.30 9.46 2.13
N ARG A 73 10.43 10.01 1.27
CA ARG A 73 9.65 11.23 1.57
C ARG A 73 8.37 10.93 2.36
N HIS A 74 7.83 9.73 2.26
CA HIS A 74 6.55 9.35 2.85
C HIS A 74 6.58 8.03 3.65
N PRO A 75 7.62 7.79 4.47
CA PRO A 75 7.85 6.49 5.07
C PRO A 75 6.74 6.06 6.04
N ASN A 76 6.06 6.97 6.75
CA ASN A 76 4.94 6.62 7.63
C ASN A 76 3.72 6.17 6.83
N GLY A 77 3.39 6.87 5.74
CA GLY A 77 2.34 6.47 4.80
C GLY A 77 2.58 5.08 4.22
N PHE A 78 3.82 4.80 3.80
CA PHE A 78 4.17 3.45 3.35
C PHE A 78 4.09 2.42 4.49
N ALA A 79 4.68 2.69 5.66
CA ALA A 79 4.65 1.77 6.80
C ALA A 79 3.22 1.39 7.20
N PHE A 80 2.31 2.36 7.23
CA PHE A 80 0.89 2.15 7.48
C PHE A 80 0.26 1.13 6.52
N THR A 81 0.45 1.30 5.22
CA THR A 81 -0.14 0.40 4.22
C THR A 81 0.52 -0.98 4.21
N ARG A 82 1.79 -1.09 4.62
CA ARG A 82 2.46 -2.38 4.83
C ARG A 82 1.86 -3.16 6.00
N LYS A 83 1.52 -2.49 7.11
CA LYS A 83 0.80 -3.14 8.22
C LYS A 83 -0.52 -3.74 7.74
N SER A 84 -1.31 -3.00 6.96
CA SER A 84 -2.54 -3.51 6.37
C SER A 84 -2.28 -4.72 5.45
N SER A 85 -1.32 -4.60 4.53
CA SER A 85 -0.97 -5.68 3.60
C SER A 85 -0.41 -6.95 4.28
N MET A 86 0.25 -6.82 5.44
CA MET A 86 0.70 -7.98 6.22
C MET A 86 -0.47 -8.77 6.83
N VAL A 87 -1.60 -8.11 7.10
CA VAL A 87 -2.82 -8.74 7.61
C VAL A 87 -3.65 -9.32 6.47
N LEU A 88 -3.92 -8.51 5.45
CA LEU A 88 -4.83 -8.84 4.35
C LEU A 88 -4.18 -9.59 3.18
N GLY A 89 -2.85 -9.66 3.14
CA GLY A 89 -2.11 -10.33 2.07
C GLY A 89 -2.54 -11.79 1.93
N LYS A 90 -2.72 -12.26 0.69
CA LYS A 90 -3.27 -13.60 0.42
C LYS A 90 -2.24 -14.70 0.61
N THR A 91 -0.98 -14.43 0.29
CA THR A 91 0.09 -15.43 0.31
C THR A 91 1.15 -15.09 1.35
N PHE A 92 1.87 -16.10 1.83
CA PHE A 92 2.98 -15.89 2.75
C PHE A 92 4.07 -14.99 2.15
N VAL A 93 4.42 -15.21 0.88
CA VAL A 93 5.43 -14.42 0.16
C VAL A 93 5.03 -12.94 0.11
N ASP A 94 3.77 -12.64 -0.16
CA ASP A 94 3.26 -11.26 -0.17
C ASP A 94 3.37 -10.62 1.23
N ARG A 95 2.91 -11.32 2.27
CA ARG A 95 3.03 -10.83 3.66
C ARG A 95 4.48 -10.60 4.06
N PHE A 96 5.39 -11.51 3.70
CA PHE A 96 6.81 -11.40 4.03
C PHE A 96 7.47 -10.22 3.31
N LYS A 97 7.22 -10.03 2.02
CA LYS A 97 7.68 -8.84 1.28
C LYS A 97 7.18 -7.54 1.91
N ASN A 98 5.91 -7.50 2.32
CA ASN A 98 5.38 -6.33 3.02
C ASN A 98 6.03 -6.13 4.40
N ALA A 99 6.37 -7.20 5.12
CA ALA A 99 7.11 -7.10 6.38
C ALA A 99 8.53 -6.53 6.18
N ILE A 100 9.23 -6.93 5.11
CA ILE A 100 10.55 -6.38 4.73
C ILE A 100 10.44 -4.87 4.50
N HIS A 101 9.48 -4.44 3.67
CA HIS A 101 9.27 -3.02 3.40
C HIS A 101 8.82 -2.24 4.65
N TYR A 102 8.06 -2.86 5.54
CA TYR A 102 7.68 -2.26 6.82
C TYR A 102 8.91 -2.00 7.71
N VAL A 103 9.84 -2.94 7.80
CA VAL A 103 11.13 -2.74 8.49
C VAL A 103 11.87 -1.56 7.89
N SER A 104 12.04 -1.53 6.56
CA SER A 104 12.74 -0.44 5.87
C SER A 104 12.11 0.95 6.14
N CYS A 105 10.77 1.04 6.09
CA CYS A 105 10.06 2.29 6.40
C CYS A 105 10.23 2.71 7.87
N SER A 106 10.29 1.72 8.78
CA SER A 106 10.52 1.96 10.22
C SER A 106 11.93 2.46 10.49
N MET A 107 12.92 2.01 9.71
CA MET A 107 14.29 2.52 9.79
C MET A 107 14.41 3.96 9.27
N PHE A 108 13.74 4.29 8.16
CA PHE A 108 13.70 5.68 7.66
C PHE A 108 13.12 6.66 8.69
N THR A 109 12.14 6.22 9.48
CA THR A 109 11.48 7.03 10.52
C THR A 109 12.15 6.94 11.89
N ARG A 110 13.20 6.12 12.04
CA ARG A 110 13.86 5.81 13.32
C ARG A 110 12.85 5.37 14.40
N ASN A 111 11.80 4.65 14.00
CA ASN A 111 10.77 4.18 14.91
C ASN A 111 11.27 3.00 15.76
N ALA A 112 11.62 3.26 17.03
CA ALA A 112 12.06 2.23 17.97
C ALA A 112 10.93 1.25 18.39
N SER A 113 9.66 1.66 18.30
CA SER A 113 8.50 0.83 18.66
C SER A 113 7.96 -0.03 17.52
N PHE A 114 8.63 -0.09 16.36
CA PHE A 114 8.11 -0.75 15.16
C PHE A 114 7.74 -2.23 15.36
N LEU A 115 8.47 -2.97 16.20
CA LEU A 115 8.16 -4.36 16.54
C LEU A 115 6.88 -4.48 17.38
N LYS A 116 6.64 -3.54 18.30
CA LYS A 116 5.42 -3.50 19.12
C LYS A 116 4.19 -3.20 18.26
N GLU A 117 4.34 -2.30 17.29
CA GLU A 117 3.29 -1.89 16.35
C GLU A 117 3.02 -2.89 15.22
N SER A 118 3.89 -3.88 15.04
CA SER A 118 3.73 -4.86 13.98
C SER A 118 2.51 -5.76 14.22
N PRO A 119 1.62 -5.94 13.21
CA PRO A 119 0.52 -6.89 13.31
C PRO A 119 0.97 -8.35 13.22
N LYS A 120 2.22 -8.62 12.78
CA LYS A 120 2.80 -9.96 12.61
C LYS A 120 4.25 -9.98 13.14
N LYS A 121 4.41 -9.89 14.47
CA LYS A 121 5.71 -9.73 15.16
C LYS A 121 6.79 -10.71 14.70
N LEU A 122 6.50 -12.02 14.70
CA LEU A 122 7.46 -13.04 14.29
C LEU A 122 7.92 -12.85 12.84
N LEU A 123 6.98 -12.55 11.93
CA LEU A 123 7.29 -12.30 10.53
C LEU A 123 8.16 -11.05 10.36
N THR A 124 7.89 -9.99 11.13
CA THR A 124 8.69 -8.78 11.14
C THR A 124 10.10 -9.03 11.65
N ILE A 125 10.27 -9.82 12.71
CA ILE A 125 11.60 -10.18 13.25
C ILE A 125 12.42 -10.91 12.17
N LEU A 126 11.82 -11.90 11.50
CA LEU A 126 12.48 -12.62 10.40
C LEU A 126 12.80 -11.73 9.19
N ALA A 127 12.04 -10.65 9.00
CA ALA A 127 12.23 -9.70 7.90
C ALA A 127 13.31 -8.63 8.19
N ILE A 128 13.77 -8.48 9.45
CA ILE A 128 14.79 -7.49 9.83
C ILE A 128 16.01 -7.50 8.91
N PRO A 129 16.72 -8.64 8.70
CA PRO A 129 17.97 -8.64 7.92
C PRO A 129 17.78 -8.25 6.45
N PHE A 130 16.55 -8.27 5.93
CA PHE A 130 16.25 -7.94 4.54
C PHE A 130 15.70 -6.53 4.36
N GLY A 131 15.32 -5.87 5.46
CA GLY A 131 14.73 -4.53 5.44
C GLY A 131 15.67 -3.41 5.85
N VAL A 132 16.90 -3.73 6.26
CA VAL A 132 17.99 -2.78 6.56
C VAL A 132 18.55 -2.17 5.29
#